data_AF-A0A344UBI8-F1
#
_entry.id   AF-A0A344UBI8-F1
#
_cell.length_a   1.000
_cell.length_b   1.000
_cell.length_c   1.000
_cell.angle_alpha   90.00
_cell.angle_beta   90.00
_cell.angle_gamma   90.00
#
_symmetry.space_group_name_H-M   'P 1'
#
loop_
_entity.id
_entity.type
_entity.pdbx_description
1 polymer ?
#
loop_
_entity_poly.entity_id
_entity_poly.type
_entity_poly.pdbx_seq_one_letter_code
_entity_poly.pdbx_strand_id
1 'polypeptide(L)'
;MNGWLLAAGVTALGVTAVHIVGGHRDVVRPLLSSGLADEPKRVLHAVWHMVTADLALSGLALLYLSLADGTPGAGLLAWFVAAHFTAYAAAFLAITLSVKWPRPLLRLPQWILLLPVAALAAAGAA
;
A
#
# COMPACT_ATOMS: atom_id res chain seq x y z
N MET A 1 -18.08 -16.33 -3.88
CA MET A 1 -16.64 -16.02 -3.78
C MET A 1 -16.28 -15.04 -4.87
N ASN A 2 -15.75 -13.88 -4.51
CA ASN A 2 -15.34 -12.85 -5.47
C ASN A 2 -13.83 -12.98 -5.77
N GLY A 3 -13.51 -13.53 -6.96
CA GLY A 3 -12.12 -13.78 -7.37
C GLY A 3 -11.26 -12.52 -7.49
N TRP A 4 -11.86 -11.38 -7.84
CA TRP A 4 -11.16 -10.10 -7.91
C TRP A 4 -10.74 -9.61 -6.53
N LEU A 5 -11.64 -9.67 -5.54
CA LEU A 5 -11.32 -9.30 -4.15
C LEU A 5 -10.32 -10.26 -3.52
N LEU A 6 -10.37 -11.56 -3.86
CA LEU A 6 -9.38 -12.54 -3.42
C LEU A 6 -7.99 -12.16 -3.95
N ALA A 7 -7.88 -11.90 -5.26
CA ALA A 7 -6.63 -11.48 -5.89
C ALA A 7 -6.13 -10.15 -5.31
N ALA A 8 -7.03 -9.18 -5.08
CA ALA A 8 -6.70 -7.90 -4.46
C ALA A 8 -6.12 -8.08 -3.04
N GLY A 9 -6.78 -8.89 -2.21
CA GLY A 9 -6.35 -9.17 -0.84
C GLY A 9 -4.99 -9.87 -0.77
N VAL A 10 -4.79 -10.93 -1.57
CA VAL A 10 -3.50 -11.61 -1.67
C VAL A 10 -2.40 -10.66 -2.14
N THR A 11 -2.69 -9.84 -3.14
CA THR A 11 -1.73 -8.85 -3.66
C THR A 11 -1.38 -7.83 -2.58
N ALA A 12 -2.36 -7.28 -1.86
CA ALA A 12 -2.16 -6.32 -0.77
C ALA A 12 -1.31 -6.89 0.38
N LEU A 13 -1.52 -8.15 0.75
CA LEU A 13 -0.66 -8.83 1.73
C LEU A 13 0.76 -9.05 1.21
N GLY A 14 0.91 -9.35 -0.09
CA GLY A 14 2.21 -9.37 -0.75
C GLY A 14 2.91 -8.01 -0.68
N VAL A 15 2.20 -6.91 -0.95
CA VAL A 15 2.72 -5.54 -0.79
C VAL A 15 3.12 -5.27 0.65
N THR A 16 2.31 -5.71 1.62
CA THR A 16 2.61 -5.59 3.06
C THR A 16 3.93 -6.29 3.40
N ALA A 17 4.13 -7.51 2.91
CA ALA A 17 5.37 -8.26 3.13
C ALA A 17 6.58 -7.54 2.52
N VAL A 18 6.46 -7.02 1.29
CA VAL A 18 7.52 -6.23 0.64
C VAL A 18 7.81 -4.94 1.42
N HIS A 19 6.78 -4.26 1.93
CA HIS A 19 6.93 -3.05 2.75
C HIS A 19 7.67 -3.34 4.08
N ILE A 20 7.33 -4.45 4.74
CA ILE A 20 7.99 -4.89 5.97
C ILE A 20 9.46 -5.24 5.69
N VAL A 21 9.73 -6.04 4.67
CA VAL A 21 11.03 -6.66 4.44
C VAL A 21 11.97 -5.73 3.66
N GLY A 22 11.52 -5.25 2.50
CA GLY A 22 12.27 -4.38 1.61
C GLY A 22 12.26 -2.93 2.10
N GLY A 23 11.08 -2.40 2.45
CA GLY A 23 10.96 -1.04 2.99
C GLY A 23 11.79 -0.82 4.26
N HIS A 24 11.84 -1.83 5.16
CA HIS A 24 12.70 -1.73 6.33
C HIS A 24 14.19 -1.71 5.99
N ARG A 25 14.64 -2.61 5.09
CA ARG A 25 16.05 -2.73 4.71
C ARG A 25 16.56 -1.53 3.94
N ASP A 26 15.80 -1.06 2.96
CA ASP A 26 16.26 -0.09 1.97
C ASP A 26 15.97 1.36 2.38
N VAL A 27 14.97 1.60 3.23
CA VAL A 27 14.51 2.95 3.59
C VAL A 27 14.61 3.20 5.09
N VAL A 28 13.90 2.42 5.91
CA VAL A 28 13.78 2.71 7.36
C VAL A 28 15.11 2.60 8.07
N ARG A 29 15.83 1.49 7.91
CA ARG A 29 17.11 1.26 8.60
C ARG A 29 18.15 2.33 8.25
N PRO A 30 18.38 2.70 6.96
CA PRO A 30 19.25 3.82 6.62
C PRO A 30 18.83 5.15 7.27
N LEU A 31 17.54 5.48 7.25
CA LEU A 31 17.05 6.74 7.84
C LEU A 31 17.22 6.77 9.37
N LEU A 32 16.95 5.66 10.07
CA LEU A 32 17.17 5.55 11.51
C LEU A 32 18.66 5.65 11.89
N SER A 33 19.56 5.15 11.03
CA SER A 33 21.02 5.24 11.22
C SER A 33 21.64 6.57 10.80
N SER A 34 20.87 7.47 10.19
CA SER A 34 21.37 8.75 9.67
C SER A 34 21.72 9.75 10.79
N GLY A 35 22.32 10.89 10.43
CA GLY A 35 22.61 11.98 11.36
C GLY A 35 21.40 12.86 11.72
N LEU A 36 20.17 12.50 11.34
CA LEU A 36 18.97 13.27 11.71
C LEU A 36 18.74 13.30 13.23
N ALA A 37 18.07 14.34 13.71
CA ALA A 37 17.61 14.43 15.09
C ALA A 37 16.68 13.25 15.44
N ASP A 38 16.66 12.87 16.73
CA ASP A 38 15.96 11.68 17.19
C ASP A 38 14.44 11.78 17.00
N GLU A 39 13.84 12.93 17.27
CA GLU A 39 12.39 13.10 17.17
C GLU A 39 11.86 12.84 15.74
N PRO A 40 12.37 13.45 14.65
CA PRO A 40 11.97 13.12 13.29
C PRO A 40 12.14 11.64 12.92
N LYS A 41 13.20 10.97 13.40
CA LYS A 41 13.40 9.53 13.18
C LYS A 41 12.29 8.70 13.83
N ARG A 42 11.88 9.04 15.05
CA ARG A 42 10.81 8.33 15.77
C ARG A 42 9.46 8.54 15.10
N VAL A 43 9.18 9.76 14.63
CA VAL A 43 7.96 10.06 13.86
C VAL A 43 7.91 9.24 12.57
N LEU A 44 9.00 9.24 11.78
CA LEU A 44 9.11 8.41 10.58
C LEU A 44 8.86 6.92 10.87
N HIS A 45 9.46 6.40 11.95
CA HIS A 45 9.31 4.99 12.31
C HIS A 45 7.87 4.64 12.72
N ALA A 46 7.19 5.53 13.44
CA ALA A 46 5.78 5.38 13.77
C ALA A 46 4.91 5.36 12.51
N VAL A 47 5.12 6.30 11.58
CA VAL A 47 4.39 6.34 10.31
C VAL A 47 4.63 5.07 9.48
N TRP A 48 5.85 4.53 9.48
CA TRP A 48 6.14 3.26 8.81
C TRP A 48 5.32 2.08 9.38
N HIS A 49 5.17 2.01 10.71
CA HIS A 49 4.32 1.01 11.36
C HIS A 49 2.82 1.23 11.07
N MET A 50 2.36 2.48 11.05
CA MET A 50 0.97 2.81 10.69
C MET A 50 0.64 2.34 9.28
N VAL A 51 1.50 2.63 8.30
CA VAL A 51 1.33 2.15 6.92
C VAL A 51 1.37 0.62 6.86
N THR A 52 2.23 -0.03 7.65
CA THR A 52 2.27 -1.50 7.72
C THR A 52 0.93 -2.08 8.18
N ALA A 53 0.36 -1.54 9.26
CA ALA A 53 -0.92 -1.98 9.79
C ALA A 53 -2.06 -1.73 8.80
N ASP A 54 -2.06 -0.56 8.16
CA ASP A 54 -3.06 -0.17 7.17
C ASP A 54 -3.08 -1.09 5.94
N LEU A 55 -1.90 -1.40 5.36
CA LEU A 55 -1.78 -2.32 4.23
C LEU A 55 -2.24 -3.74 4.62
N ALA A 56 -1.85 -4.22 5.81
CA ALA A 56 -2.21 -5.53 6.32
C ALA A 56 -3.74 -5.64 6.52
N LEU A 57 -4.33 -4.67 7.21
CA LEU A 57 -5.77 -4.64 7.49
C LEU A 57 -6.59 -4.51 6.20
N SER A 58 -6.14 -3.71 5.24
CA SER A 58 -6.77 -3.62 3.92
C SER A 58 -6.76 -4.97 3.18
N GLY A 59 -5.62 -5.66 3.20
CA GLY A 59 -5.50 -6.99 2.59
C GLY A 59 -6.41 -8.03 3.26
N LEU A 60 -6.44 -8.06 4.60
CA LEU A 60 -7.32 -8.95 5.37
C LEU A 60 -8.81 -8.64 5.13
N ALA A 61 -9.17 -7.36 5.05
CA ALA A 61 -10.54 -6.94 4.74
C ALA A 61 -10.96 -7.42 3.34
N LEU A 62 -10.12 -7.24 2.32
CA LEU A 62 -10.41 -7.73 0.97
C LEU A 62 -10.52 -9.26 0.90
N LEU A 63 -9.66 -9.99 1.62
CA LEU A 63 -9.77 -11.45 1.73
C LEU A 63 -11.09 -11.87 2.38
N TYR A 64 -11.47 -11.22 3.49
CA TYR A 64 -12.75 -11.47 4.14
C TYR A 64 -13.92 -11.22 3.19
N LEU A 65 -13.95 -10.07 2.51
CA LEU A 65 -15.00 -9.72 1.55
C LEU A 65 -15.05 -10.68 0.36
N SER A 66 -13.93 -11.28 -0.04
CA SER A 66 -13.88 -12.28 -1.12
C SER A 66 -14.65 -13.56 -0.80
N LEU A 67 -14.83 -13.86 0.49
CA LEU A 67 -15.52 -15.04 1.00
C LEU A 67 -16.95 -14.72 1.44
N ALA A 68 -17.21 -13.48 1.86
CA ALA A 68 -18.46 -13.05 2.46
C ALA A 68 -19.46 -12.48 1.43
N ASP A 69 -19.97 -13.35 0.55
CA ASP A 69 -20.97 -12.98 -0.47
C ASP A 69 -22.23 -12.35 0.17
N GLY A 70 -22.72 -11.25 -0.41
CA GLY A 70 -23.97 -10.61 0.02
C GLY A 70 -23.88 -9.77 1.30
N THR A 71 -22.68 -9.56 1.86
CA THR A 71 -22.50 -8.67 3.03
C THR A 71 -22.89 -7.22 2.68
N PRO A 72 -23.85 -6.61 3.38
CA PRO A 72 -24.21 -5.22 3.16
C PRO A 72 -22.99 -4.31 3.30
N GLY A 73 -22.75 -3.44 2.32
CA GLY A 73 -21.61 -2.51 2.31
C GLY A 73 -20.28 -3.08 1.82
N ALA A 74 -20.23 -4.36 1.39
CA ALA A 74 -19.00 -4.95 0.82
C ALA A 74 -18.41 -4.12 -0.33
N GLY A 75 -19.25 -3.67 -1.27
CA GLY A 75 -18.82 -2.82 -2.38
C GLY A 75 -18.28 -1.46 -1.93
N LEU A 76 -18.89 -0.83 -0.91
CA LEU A 76 -18.42 0.44 -0.37
C LEU A 76 -17.04 0.30 0.26
N LEU A 77 -16.82 -0.77 1.05
CA LEU A 77 -15.53 -1.03 1.67
C LEU A 77 -14.46 -1.36 0.61
N ALA A 78 -14.79 -2.15 -0.41
CA ALA A 78 -13.88 -2.44 -1.51
C ALA A 78 -13.50 -1.17 -2.31
N TRP A 79 -14.46 -0.29 -2.59
CA TRP A 79 -14.19 1.03 -3.20
C TRP A 79 -13.35 1.94 -2.31
N PHE A 80 -13.58 1.94 -1.00
CA PHE A 80 -12.77 2.68 -0.05
C PHE A 80 -11.31 2.22 -0.10
N VAL A 81 -11.06 0.91 -0.08
CA VAL A 81 -9.70 0.35 -0.20
C VAL A 81 -9.10 0.68 -1.57
N ALA A 82 -9.88 0.61 -2.66
CA ALA A 82 -9.40 0.99 -3.99
C ALA A 82 -8.96 2.46 -4.07
N ALA A 83 -9.76 3.38 -3.49
CA ALA A 83 -9.42 4.80 -3.40
C ALA A 83 -8.16 5.03 -2.57
N HIS A 84 -8.01 4.31 -1.46
CA HIS A 84 -6.86 4.42 -0.57
C HIS A 84 -5.55 4.01 -1.25
N PHE A 85 -5.52 2.85 -1.92
CA PHE A 85 -4.36 2.41 -2.70
C PHE A 85 -4.07 3.31 -3.90
N THR A 86 -5.11 3.89 -4.53
CA THR A 86 -4.95 4.89 -5.59
C THR A 86 -4.27 6.15 -5.05
N ALA A 87 -4.68 6.64 -3.88
CA ALA A 87 -4.07 7.81 -3.25
C ALA A 87 -2.59 7.57 -2.91
N TYR A 88 -2.24 6.38 -2.41
CA TYR A 88 -0.85 6.01 -2.14
C TYR A 88 -0.01 5.96 -3.42
N ALA A 89 -0.53 5.32 -4.46
CA ALA A 89 0.15 5.29 -5.76
C ALA A 89 0.34 6.70 -6.33
N ALA A 90 -0.68 7.56 -6.24
CA ALA A 90 -0.63 8.95 -6.67
C ALA A 90 0.42 9.76 -5.91
N ALA A 91 0.55 9.58 -4.59
CA ALA A 91 1.58 10.23 -3.79
C ALA A 91 3.00 9.85 -4.26
N PHE A 92 3.26 8.55 -4.48
CA PHE A 92 4.54 8.11 -5.03
C PHE A 92 4.80 8.68 -6.42
N LEU A 93 3.82 8.65 -7.32
CA LEU A 93 3.95 9.23 -8.66
C LEU A 93 4.22 10.74 -8.60
N ALA A 94 3.47 11.49 -7.80
CA ALA A 94 3.64 12.94 -7.66
C ALA A 94 5.05 13.30 -7.17
N ILE A 95 5.53 12.63 -6.10
CA ILE A 95 6.88 12.86 -5.57
C ILE A 95 7.93 12.51 -6.63
N THR A 96 7.78 11.35 -7.26
CA THR A 96 8.71 10.87 -8.28
C THR A 96 8.81 11.80 -9.48
N LEU A 97 7.69 12.34 -9.93
CA LEU A 97 7.63 13.27 -11.07
C LEU A 97 8.12 14.68 -10.71
N SER A 98 8.21 15.02 -9.42
CA SER A 98 8.72 16.32 -8.95
C SER A 98 10.25 16.39 -8.85
N VAL A 99 10.96 15.26 -8.88
CA VAL A 99 12.42 15.19 -8.72
C VAL A 99 13.14 14.95 -10.06
N LYS A 100 14.27 15.62 -10.28
CA LYS A 100 15.08 15.52 -11.52
C LYS A 100 16.05 14.33 -11.48
N TRP A 101 15.54 13.11 -11.32
CA TRP A 101 16.37 11.90 -11.37
C TRP A 101 16.34 11.25 -12.75
N PRO A 102 17.43 10.57 -13.18
CA PRO A 102 17.37 9.71 -14.35
C PRO A 102 16.44 8.52 -14.08
N ARG A 103 15.46 8.30 -14.98
CA ARG A 103 14.41 7.27 -14.86
C ARG A 103 13.66 7.34 -13.52
N PRO A 104 12.99 8.46 -13.22
CA PRO A 104 12.45 8.71 -11.89
C PRO A 104 11.42 7.65 -11.50
N LEU A 105 10.55 7.23 -12.43
CA LEU A 105 9.52 6.21 -12.20
C LEU A 105 10.03 4.86 -11.69
N LEU A 106 11.32 4.54 -11.90
CA LEU A 106 11.96 3.31 -11.42
C LEU A 106 12.75 3.50 -10.12
N ARG A 107 13.00 4.75 -9.71
CA ARG A 107 13.70 5.08 -8.45
C ARG A 107 12.78 4.97 -7.24
N LEU A 108 11.48 5.23 -7.44
CA LEU A 108 10.42 5.04 -6.45
C LEU A 108 9.33 4.14 -7.07
N PRO A 109 9.60 2.83 -7.25
CA PRO A 109 8.71 1.92 -7.97
C PRO A 109 7.48 1.47 -7.17
N GLN A 110 7.21 2.02 -5.99
CA GLN A 110 6.13 1.57 -5.10
C GLN A 110 4.75 1.63 -5.76
N TRP A 111 4.53 2.60 -6.65
CA TRP A 111 3.28 2.73 -7.43
C TRP A 111 2.97 1.48 -8.26
N ILE A 112 3.99 0.73 -8.71
CA ILE A 112 3.84 -0.50 -9.51
C ILE A 112 3.15 -1.60 -8.70
N LEU A 113 3.38 -1.64 -7.39
CA LEU A 113 2.75 -2.63 -6.50
C LEU A 113 1.40 -2.16 -5.94
N LEU A 114 1.22 -0.84 -5.78
CA LEU A 114 0.00 -0.26 -5.21
C LEU A 114 -1.16 -0.19 -6.22
N LEU A 115 -0.89 0.21 -7.47
CA LEU A 115 -1.94 0.33 -8.49
C LEU A 115 -2.67 -0.99 -8.81
N PRO A 116 -2.00 -2.16 -8.89
CA PRO A 116 -2.70 -3.42 -9.10
C PRO A 116 -3.71 -3.74 -8.00
N VAL A 117 -3.40 -3.46 -6.73
CA VAL A 117 -4.37 -3.65 -5.63
C VAL A 117 -5.59 -2.77 -5.83
N ALA A 118 -5.39 -1.48 -6.16
CA ALA A 118 -6.49 -0.56 -6.41
C ALA A 118 -7.39 -1.03 -7.57
N ALA A 119 -6.78 -1.45 -8.69
CA ALA A 119 -7.50 -1.92 -9.87
C ALA A 119 -8.31 -3.20 -9.58
N LEU A 120 -7.70 -4.18 -8.88
CA LEU A 120 -8.36 -5.43 -8.52
C LEU A 120 -9.51 -5.20 -7.52
N ALA A 121 -9.30 -4.33 -6.52
CA ALA A 121 -10.34 -3.98 -5.55
C ALA A 121 -11.53 -3.27 -6.22
N ALA A 122 -11.26 -2.32 -7.13
CA ALA A 122 -12.29 -1.66 -7.92
C ALA A 122 -13.07 -2.62 -8.82
N ALA A 123 -12.36 -3.54 -9.51
CA ALA A 123 -13.00 -4.56 -10.35
C ALA A 123 -13.86 -5.53 -9.55
N GLY A 124 -13.47 -5.86 -8.31
CA GLY A 124 -14.28 -6.68 -7.42
C GLY A 124 -15.43 -5.95 -6.74
N ALA A 125 -15.42 -4.60 -6.75
CA ALA A 125 -16.46 -3.77 -6.17
C ALA A 125 -17.57 -3.40 -7.16
N ALA A 126 -17.31 -3.54 -8.47
CA ALA A 126 -18.24 -3.30 -9.57
C ALA A 126 -19.11 -4.52 -9.86
#